data_AF-A0A963EGJ6-F1
#
_entry.id   AF-A0A963EGJ6-F1
#
_cell.length_a   1.000
_cell.length_b   1.000
_cell.length_c   1.000
_cell.angle_alpha   90.00
_cell.angle_beta   90.00
_cell.angle_gamma   90.00
#
_symmetry.space_group_name_H-M   'P 1'
#
loop_
_entity.id
_entity.type
_entity.pdbx_description
1 polymer ?
#
loop_
_entity_poly.entity_id
_entity_poly.type
_entity_poly.pdbx_seq_one_letter_code
_entity_poly.pdbx_strand_id
1 'polypeptide(L)'
;DGISSSDPVNVTIQVIDSDTVTGSAADEILLGTNGDDHLSGKGGDDVLRGFDGDDHIEGGGGSDLLLGNKGADILSGGQGADRLEGGTGNDILSGGLGPDRMIGGGGADRFRIVEADGKIDVIEDFGNGNDVLDLSSLLTGIGGGTGADLTGHLRFVFNGTNTNLRIDADGSGELAPAAADARVTFEGVDLTGGLGDQAAIIDQLIADGQLNVAH
;
A
#
# COMPACT_ATOMS: atom_id res chain seq x y z
N ASP A 1 26.98 34.80 15.59
CA ASP A 1 26.78 33.52 16.27
C ASP A 1 25.60 33.55 17.22
N GLY A 2 24.74 32.54 17.10
CA GLY A 2 23.87 32.10 18.20
C GLY A 2 22.41 32.50 18.09
N ILE A 3 21.63 31.75 17.31
CA ILE A 3 20.22 31.55 17.68
C ILE A 3 20.22 30.47 18.77
N SER A 4 19.80 30.89 19.96
CA SER A 4 19.57 30.07 21.14
C SER A 4 18.31 29.23 20.91
N SER A 5 18.50 27.93 20.67
CA SER A 5 17.42 26.92 20.79
C SER A 5 17.19 26.67 22.27
N SER A 6 16.26 27.42 22.88
CA SER A 6 15.93 27.34 24.31
C SER A 6 14.76 26.41 24.62
N ASP A 7 14.29 25.63 23.65
CA ASP A 7 13.30 24.59 23.93
C ASP A 7 14.05 23.29 24.27
N PRO A 8 13.97 22.80 25.52
CA PRO A 8 14.48 21.48 25.83
C PRO A 8 13.69 20.47 25.00
N VAL A 9 14.39 19.76 24.10
CA VAL A 9 13.86 18.54 23.50
C VAL A 9 13.74 17.52 24.63
N ASN A 10 12.54 17.33 25.15
CA ASN A 10 12.26 16.28 26.13
C ASN A 10 12.23 14.94 25.38
N VAL A 11 13.40 14.35 25.12
CA VAL A 11 13.46 12.97 24.63
C VAL A 11 13.22 12.04 25.81
N THR A 12 11.99 11.53 25.95
CA THR A 12 11.71 10.42 26.85
C THR A 12 12.30 9.16 26.22
N ILE A 13 13.28 8.54 26.87
CA ILE A 13 13.82 7.22 26.49
C ILE A 13 13.20 6.21 27.44
N GLN A 14 12.19 5.48 26.98
CA GLN A 14 11.58 4.40 27.73
C GLN A 14 12.20 3.08 27.29
N VAL A 15 13.24 2.63 28.00
CA VAL A 15 13.79 1.28 27.87
C VAL A 15 13.43 0.53 29.13
N ILE A 16 12.51 -0.42 29.01
CA ILE A 16 12.23 -1.40 30.04
C ILE A 16 12.25 -2.76 29.35
N ASP A 17 12.76 -3.77 30.06
CA ASP A 17 12.81 -5.20 29.74
C ASP A 17 11.37 -5.79 29.62
N SER A 18 10.54 -5.10 28.85
CA SER A 18 9.11 -5.31 28.71
C SER A 18 8.79 -5.43 27.24
N ASP A 19 8.17 -6.54 26.88
CA ASP A 19 7.54 -6.83 25.59
C ASP A 19 6.48 -5.78 25.19
N THR A 20 6.29 -4.70 25.95
CA THR A 20 5.36 -3.61 25.65
C THR A 20 5.89 -2.26 26.11
N VAL A 21 6.14 -1.37 25.15
CA VAL A 21 6.50 0.02 25.35
C VAL A 21 5.36 0.92 24.83
N THR A 22 4.93 1.90 25.62
CA THR A 22 3.86 2.83 25.23
C THR A 22 4.29 4.25 25.56
N GLY A 23 4.32 5.11 24.53
CA GLY A 23 4.58 6.54 24.62
C GLY A 23 3.33 7.34 24.98
N SER A 24 3.32 8.60 24.55
CA SER A 24 2.35 9.62 24.92
C SER A 24 1.98 10.49 23.71
N ALA A 25 1.50 11.71 23.91
CA ALA A 25 1.15 12.61 22.81
C ALA A 25 2.29 13.57 22.45
N ALA A 26 3.53 13.21 22.78
CA ALA A 26 4.71 14.02 22.59
C ALA A 26 5.74 13.26 21.75
N ASP A 27 6.60 13.97 21.04
CA ASP A 27 7.66 13.38 20.23
C ASP A 27 8.63 12.56 21.10
N GLU A 28 8.70 11.25 20.86
CA GLU A 28 9.42 10.28 21.68
C GLU A 28 10.33 9.35 20.87
N ILE A 29 11.29 8.73 21.56
CA ILE A 29 12.10 7.65 20.99
C ILE A 29 11.82 6.39 21.80
N LEU A 30 11.14 5.43 21.19
CA LEU A 30 10.79 4.15 21.80
C LEU A 30 11.67 3.05 21.21
N LEU A 31 12.33 2.30 22.08
CA LEU A 31 13.26 1.24 21.70
C LEU A 31 12.81 -0.07 22.34
N GLY A 32 12.66 -1.10 21.52
CA GLY A 32 12.43 -2.48 21.92
C GLY A 32 13.72 -3.15 22.36
N THR A 33 13.69 -4.47 22.32
CA THR A 33 14.73 -5.40 22.74
C THR A 33 15.05 -6.37 21.59
N ASN A 34 15.78 -7.45 21.86
CA ASN A 34 16.03 -8.48 20.84
C ASN A 34 14.99 -9.62 20.89
N GLY A 35 13.81 -9.36 21.48
CA GLY A 35 12.70 -10.29 21.54
C GLY A 35 11.46 -9.68 20.89
N ASP A 36 10.35 -10.41 20.91
CA ASP A 36 9.10 -9.94 20.30
C ASP A 36 8.49 -8.81 21.15
N ASP A 37 8.53 -7.57 20.64
CA ASP A 37 8.10 -6.37 21.35
C ASP A 37 6.83 -5.73 20.78
N HIS A 38 6.08 -5.03 21.63
CA HIS A 38 4.94 -4.22 21.24
C HIS A 38 5.20 -2.73 21.54
N LEU A 39 5.40 -1.92 20.52
CA LEU A 39 5.70 -0.49 20.65
C LEU A 39 4.50 0.35 20.18
N SER A 40 4.11 1.37 20.95
CA SER A 40 3.01 2.27 20.58
C SER A 40 3.37 3.72 20.92
N GLY A 41 3.56 4.57 19.91
CA GLY A 41 3.93 5.99 20.03
C GLY A 41 2.79 6.85 20.57
N LYS A 42 1.58 6.61 20.06
CA LYS A 42 0.31 7.32 20.33
C LYS A 42 0.18 8.61 19.55
N GLY A 43 0.93 9.66 19.86
CA GLY A 43 0.95 10.81 18.98
C GLY A 43 2.12 11.74 19.26
N GLY A 44 2.33 12.73 18.40
CA GLY A 44 3.63 13.36 18.28
C GLY A 44 4.42 12.71 17.15
N ASP A 45 5.56 13.30 16.80
CA ASP A 45 6.44 12.78 15.75
C ASP A 45 7.46 11.82 16.39
N ASP A 46 7.18 10.52 16.35
CA ASP A 46 7.91 9.51 17.11
C ASP A 46 8.97 8.75 16.29
N VAL A 47 9.98 8.19 16.98
CA VAL A 47 10.90 7.19 16.42
C VAL A 47 10.78 5.88 17.20
N LEU A 48 10.28 4.85 16.54
CA LEU A 48 10.05 3.53 17.13
C LEU A 48 10.99 2.50 16.48
N ARG A 49 11.68 1.70 17.29
CA ARG A 49 12.59 0.65 16.80
C ARG A 49 12.39 -0.66 17.55
N GLY A 50 12.10 -1.73 16.82
CA GLY A 50 11.94 -3.10 17.33
C GLY A 50 13.25 -3.79 17.69
N PHE A 51 14.16 -3.90 16.70
CA PHE A 51 15.45 -4.61 16.71
C PHE A 51 15.35 -6.06 16.22
N ASP A 52 15.60 -7.07 17.04
CA ASP A 52 15.48 -8.48 16.62
C ASP A 52 14.20 -9.03 17.28
N GLY A 53 13.45 -9.89 16.61
CA GLY A 53 12.18 -10.41 17.14
C GLY A 53 11.03 -10.13 16.19
N ASP A 54 9.90 -10.81 16.38
CA ASP A 54 8.69 -10.53 15.59
C ASP A 54 7.91 -9.39 16.28
N ASP A 55 8.16 -8.16 15.86
CA ASP A 55 7.70 -6.96 16.56
C ASP A 55 6.35 -6.45 16.06
N HIS A 56 5.62 -5.76 16.93
CA HIS A 56 4.42 -5.00 16.57
C HIS A 56 4.58 -3.53 16.95
N ILE A 57 4.63 -2.67 15.94
CA ILE A 57 5.00 -1.26 16.06
C ILE A 57 3.89 -0.37 15.52
N GLU A 58 3.36 0.51 16.38
CA GLU A 58 2.29 1.47 16.06
C GLU A 58 2.78 2.91 16.30
N GLY A 59 2.86 3.74 15.26
CA GLY A 59 3.24 5.17 15.38
C GLY A 59 2.17 5.97 16.11
N GLY A 60 0.97 6.02 15.50
CA GLY A 60 -0.20 6.61 16.10
C GLY A 60 -0.62 7.87 15.34
N GLY A 61 -0.19 9.05 15.77
CA GLY A 61 -0.60 10.29 15.13
C GLY A 61 0.49 11.34 15.15
N GLY A 62 1.01 11.71 13.99
CA GLY A 62 2.19 12.53 13.83
C GLY A 62 2.94 12.04 12.60
N SER A 63 4.13 12.56 12.34
CA SER A 63 5.00 12.03 11.27
C SER A 63 6.03 11.11 11.89
N ASP A 64 5.75 9.81 11.86
CA ASP A 64 6.50 8.81 12.61
C ASP A 64 7.57 8.10 11.77
N LEU A 65 8.63 7.61 12.43
CA LEU A 65 9.63 6.71 11.86
C LEU A 65 9.58 5.35 12.58
N LEU A 66 9.15 4.32 11.86
CA LEU A 66 9.00 2.96 12.38
C LEU A 66 10.04 2.04 11.74
N LEU A 67 10.79 1.32 12.58
CA LEU A 67 11.89 0.44 12.15
C LEU A 67 11.77 -0.94 12.81
N GLY A 68 11.33 -1.96 12.07
CA GLY A 68 11.25 -3.34 12.55
C GLY A 68 12.65 -3.95 12.79
N ASN A 69 13.46 -3.95 11.73
CA ASN A 69 14.80 -4.52 11.62
C ASN A 69 14.82 -6.03 11.34
N LYS A 70 14.94 -6.93 12.32
CA LYS A 70 15.02 -8.38 12.04
C LYS A 70 13.85 -9.12 12.66
N GLY A 71 13.08 -9.81 11.84
CA GLY A 71 11.98 -10.65 12.28
C GLY A 71 10.81 -10.50 11.33
N ALA A 72 9.68 -11.15 11.62
CA ALA A 72 8.45 -10.93 10.87
C ALA A 72 7.63 -9.86 11.59
N ASP A 73 7.82 -8.61 11.17
CA ASP A 73 7.31 -7.45 11.89
C ASP A 73 5.94 -6.98 11.38
N ILE A 74 5.18 -6.30 12.24
CA ILE A 74 3.94 -5.61 11.90
C ILE A 74 4.12 -4.13 12.21
N LEU A 75 4.10 -3.28 11.17
CA LEU A 75 4.27 -1.83 11.29
C LEU A 75 3.00 -1.11 10.83
N SER A 76 2.49 -0.20 11.67
CA SER A 76 1.36 0.67 11.39
C SER A 76 1.71 2.13 11.68
N GLY A 77 1.76 2.99 10.66
CA GLY A 77 2.07 4.42 10.81
C GLY A 77 0.97 5.15 11.58
N GLY A 78 -0.27 5.09 11.09
CA GLY A 78 -1.42 5.70 11.74
C GLY A 78 -1.85 6.97 11.01
N GLN A 79 -1.85 8.12 11.67
CA GLN A 79 -2.20 9.41 11.07
C GLN A 79 -0.95 10.26 10.85
N GLY A 80 -0.67 10.66 9.62
CA GLY A 80 0.33 11.66 9.32
C GLY A 80 1.20 11.24 8.14
N ALA A 81 2.42 11.76 8.06
CA ALA A 81 3.31 11.41 6.95
C ALA A 81 4.40 10.49 7.50
N ASP A 82 4.15 9.18 7.43
CA ASP A 82 4.96 8.21 8.14
C ASP A 82 6.02 7.58 7.23
N ARG A 83 7.11 7.12 7.87
CA ARG A 83 8.14 6.30 7.24
C ARG A 83 8.23 4.95 7.95
N LEU A 84 7.97 3.87 7.22
CA LEU A 84 8.02 2.51 7.73
C LEU A 84 9.13 1.73 7.02
N GLU A 85 10.00 1.07 7.79
CA GLU A 85 11.01 0.13 7.28
C GLU A 85 10.89 -1.22 8.01
N GLY A 86 10.48 -2.26 7.28
CA GLY A 86 10.34 -3.64 7.81
C GLY A 86 11.70 -4.22 8.18
N GLY A 87 12.58 -4.37 7.20
CA GLY A 87 13.97 -4.77 7.42
C GLY A 87 14.27 -6.13 6.80
N THR A 88 14.50 -7.16 7.60
CA THR A 88 14.67 -8.53 7.11
C THR A 88 13.64 -9.43 7.76
N GLY A 89 13.02 -10.28 6.97
CA GLY A 89 11.92 -11.15 7.40
C GLY A 89 10.71 -10.91 6.50
N ASN A 90 9.55 -11.42 6.89
CA ASN A 90 8.35 -11.27 6.07
C ASN A 90 7.42 -10.31 6.80
N ASP A 91 7.45 -9.04 6.41
CA ASP A 91 6.88 -7.96 7.19
C ASP A 91 5.48 -7.59 6.69
N ILE A 92 4.69 -6.96 7.56
CA ILE A 92 3.39 -6.40 7.23
C ILE A 92 3.43 -4.90 7.52
N LEU A 93 3.36 -4.09 6.47
CA LEU A 93 3.43 -2.63 6.56
C LEU A 93 2.09 -2.00 6.19
N SER A 94 1.67 -0.99 6.95
CA SER A 94 0.47 -0.21 6.70
C SER A 94 0.75 1.26 7.08
N GLY A 95 0.80 2.15 6.08
CA GLY A 95 1.01 3.58 6.30
C GLY A 95 -0.12 4.18 7.14
N GLY A 96 -1.34 4.20 6.59
CA GLY A 96 -2.54 4.65 7.28
C GLY A 96 -3.17 5.84 6.58
N LEU A 97 -3.38 6.94 7.30
CA LEU A 97 -3.87 8.20 6.77
C LEU A 97 -2.68 9.14 6.56
N GLY A 98 -2.70 9.88 5.45
CA GLY A 98 -1.63 10.77 5.07
C GLY A 98 -0.71 10.17 3.99
N PRO A 99 0.32 10.91 3.54
CA PRO A 99 1.22 10.45 2.50
C PRO A 99 2.41 9.69 3.10
N ASP A 100 2.41 8.35 2.99
CA ASP A 100 3.39 7.50 3.66
C ASP A 100 4.49 6.99 2.72
N ARG A 101 5.65 6.63 3.30
CA ARG A 101 6.74 5.95 2.60
C ARG A 101 7.04 4.62 3.28
N MET A 102 6.96 3.53 2.53
CA MET A 102 7.14 2.17 3.04
C MET A 102 8.29 1.45 2.32
N ILE A 103 9.11 0.75 3.08
CA ILE A 103 10.19 -0.11 2.61
C ILE A 103 10.03 -1.48 3.28
N GLY A 104 9.84 -2.54 2.49
CA GLY A 104 9.73 -3.90 3.03
C GLY A 104 11.09 -4.42 3.45
N GLY A 105 12.08 -4.25 2.57
CA GLY A 105 13.44 -4.72 2.76
C GLY A 105 13.65 -6.11 2.16
N GLY A 106 14.04 -7.06 3.00
CA GLY A 106 14.45 -8.39 2.59
C GLY A 106 13.49 -9.46 3.08
N GLY A 107 12.66 -9.97 2.19
CA GLY A 107 11.79 -11.12 2.41
C GLY A 107 10.49 -10.93 1.63
N ALA A 108 9.48 -11.75 1.91
CA ALA A 108 8.20 -11.65 1.22
C ALA A 108 7.27 -10.74 2.02
N ASP A 109 7.27 -9.45 1.68
CA ASP A 109 6.58 -8.44 2.48
C ASP A 109 5.15 -8.22 2.00
N ARG A 110 4.28 -7.72 2.90
CA ARG A 110 2.90 -7.38 2.60
C ARG A 110 2.63 -5.93 2.94
N PHE A 111 2.42 -5.11 1.91
CA PHE A 111 1.99 -3.72 2.03
C PHE A 111 0.47 -3.67 2.00
N ARG A 112 -0.16 -3.26 3.10
CA ARG A 112 -1.61 -3.19 3.21
C ARG A 112 -2.09 -1.75 3.08
N ILE A 113 -3.06 -1.55 2.18
CA ILE A 113 -3.77 -0.28 2.09
C ILE A 113 -5.11 -0.43 2.82
N VAL A 114 -5.18 0.07 4.05
CA VAL A 114 -6.34 -0.08 4.94
C VAL A 114 -7.32 1.09 4.85
N GLU A 115 -6.82 2.29 4.57
CA GLU A 115 -7.59 3.52 4.53
C GLU A 115 -7.31 4.26 3.22
N ALA A 116 -8.33 4.94 2.68
CA ALA A 116 -8.21 5.72 1.45
C ALA A 116 -8.70 7.13 1.75
N ASP A 117 -7.76 8.04 2.00
CA ASP A 117 -8.00 9.45 2.29
C ASP A 117 -7.68 10.38 1.11
N GLY A 118 -7.30 9.79 -0.03
CA GLY A 118 -6.91 10.50 -1.24
C GLY A 118 -5.48 11.03 -1.22
N LYS A 119 -4.67 10.63 -0.24
CA LYS A 119 -3.22 10.78 -0.26
C LYS A 119 -2.57 9.61 -0.99
N ILE A 120 -1.31 9.80 -1.36
CA ILE A 120 -0.55 8.85 -2.15
C ILE A 120 0.57 8.35 -1.26
N ASP A 121 0.59 7.04 -1.06
CA ASP A 121 1.70 6.34 -0.43
C ASP A 121 2.70 5.91 -1.49
N VAL A 122 3.96 5.76 -1.07
CA VAL A 122 5.07 5.30 -1.90
C VAL A 122 5.66 4.05 -1.26
N ILE A 123 5.70 2.96 -2.01
CA ILE A 123 6.48 1.77 -1.66
C ILE A 123 7.79 1.84 -2.46
N GLU A 124 8.93 1.88 -1.77
CA GLU A 124 10.20 2.23 -2.41
C GLU A 124 10.96 1.03 -3.03
N ASP A 125 10.68 -0.19 -2.59
CA ASP A 125 11.45 -1.39 -2.96
C ASP A 125 10.57 -2.58 -3.39
N PHE A 126 9.35 -2.29 -3.84
CA PHE A 126 8.37 -3.31 -4.22
C PHE A 126 8.93 -4.32 -5.24
N GLY A 127 8.76 -5.60 -4.94
CA GLY A 127 9.17 -6.71 -5.81
C GLY A 127 10.52 -7.33 -5.43
N ASN A 128 11.17 -6.85 -4.37
CA ASN A 128 12.16 -7.65 -3.67
C ASN A 128 11.46 -8.82 -2.97
N GLY A 129 12.12 -9.96 -2.79
CA GLY A 129 11.63 -11.12 -2.01
C GLY A 129 10.21 -11.70 -2.23
N ASN A 130 9.48 -11.33 -3.30
CA ASN A 130 8.09 -11.70 -3.62
C ASN A 130 7.01 -10.97 -2.81
N ASP A 131 7.13 -9.65 -2.75
CA ASP A 131 6.15 -8.79 -2.09
C ASP A 131 4.72 -8.90 -2.63
N VAL A 132 3.78 -8.54 -1.76
CA VAL A 132 2.34 -8.50 -2.03
C VAL A 132 1.77 -7.14 -1.63
N LEU A 133 1.08 -6.50 -2.57
CA LEU A 133 0.20 -5.37 -2.28
C LEU A 133 -1.20 -5.89 -1.91
N ASP A 134 -1.59 -5.75 -0.65
CA ASP A 134 -2.89 -6.19 -0.11
C ASP A 134 -3.91 -5.05 -0.13
N LEU A 135 -4.84 -5.15 -1.08
CA LEU A 135 -5.97 -4.21 -1.24
C LEU A 135 -7.29 -4.79 -0.71
N SER A 136 -7.26 -5.92 0.01
CA SER A 136 -8.47 -6.64 0.42
C SER A 136 -9.44 -5.77 1.22
N SER A 137 -8.93 -4.89 2.09
CA SER A 137 -9.71 -3.94 2.89
C SER A 137 -10.50 -2.94 2.04
N LEU A 138 -9.93 -2.46 0.93
CA LEU A 138 -10.58 -1.51 0.03
C LEU A 138 -11.64 -2.17 -0.87
N LEU A 139 -11.52 -3.48 -1.10
CA LEU A 139 -12.41 -4.22 -2.00
C LEU A 139 -13.61 -4.86 -1.28
N THR A 140 -13.74 -4.64 0.03
CA THR A 140 -14.83 -5.18 0.88
C THR A 140 -16.24 -4.81 0.39
N GLY A 141 -16.39 -3.72 -0.36
CA GLY A 141 -17.66 -3.26 -0.94
C GLY A 141 -18.01 -3.82 -2.33
N ILE A 142 -17.09 -4.53 -2.99
CA ILE A 142 -17.33 -5.07 -4.35
C ILE A 142 -18.08 -6.42 -4.30
N GLY A 143 -18.21 -7.01 -3.10
CA GLY A 143 -18.89 -8.28 -2.83
C GLY A 143 -20.22 -8.13 -2.11
N GLY A 144 -21.15 -7.34 -2.64
CA GLY A 144 -22.50 -7.14 -2.08
C GLY A 144 -23.42 -8.37 -2.11
N GLY A 145 -22.97 -9.52 -1.60
CA GLY A 145 -23.75 -10.74 -1.43
C GLY A 145 -22.93 -11.86 -0.81
N THR A 146 -23.53 -12.61 0.11
CA THR A 146 -22.97 -13.84 0.69
C THR A 146 -22.50 -14.78 -0.43
N GLY A 147 -21.19 -15.03 -0.51
CA GLY A 147 -20.57 -15.81 -1.59
C GLY A 147 -19.77 -14.98 -2.60
N ALA A 148 -19.13 -13.88 -2.18
CA ALA A 148 -18.17 -13.15 -3.01
C ALA A 148 -16.94 -14.02 -3.26
N ASP A 149 -17.06 -14.82 -4.31
CA ASP A 149 -16.01 -15.60 -4.92
C ASP A 149 -15.00 -14.63 -5.55
N LEU A 150 -13.84 -14.46 -4.90
CA LEU A 150 -12.71 -13.71 -5.46
C LEU A 150 -12.03 -14.47 -6.62
N THR A 151 -12.58 -15.60 -7.10
CA THR A 151 -12.23 -16.12 -8.44
C THR A 151 -12.79 -15.24 -9.57
N GLY A 152 -13.63 -14.24 -9.23
CA GLY A 152 -14.02 -13.16 -10.12
C GLY A 152 -12.85 -12.23 -10.45
N HIS A 153 -12.70 -11.92 -11.74
CA HIS A 153 -11.68 -10.98 -12.21
C HIS A 153 -11.95 -9.58 -11.66
N LEU A 154 -10.89 -8.84 -11.31
CA LEU A 154 -10.99 -7.41 -10.99
C LEU A 154 -11.50 -6.65 -12.22
N ARG A 155 -12.77 -6.22 -12.21
CA ARG A 155 -13.39 -5.47 -13.31
C ARG A 155 -13.22 -3.98 -13.09
N PHE A 156 -12.30 -3.37 -13.83
CA PHE A 156 -12.27 -1.92 -13.97
C PHE A 156 -13.38 -1.47 -14.94
N VAL A 157 -14.36 -0.70 -14.45
CA VAL A 157 -15.41 -0.11 -15.28
C VAL A 157 -15.01 1.32 -15.64
N PHE A 158 -14.77 1.55 -16.92
CA PHE A 158 -14.26 2.82 -17.43
C PHE A 158 -15.40 3.76 -17.86
N ASN A 159 -15.41 4.99 -17.35
CA ASN A 159 -16.23 6.09 -17.85
C ASN A 159 -15.31 7.14 -18.50
N GLY A 160 -14.75 6.84 -19.68
CA GLY A 160 -13.80 7.73 -20.36
C GLY A 160 -12.99 7.04 -21.45
N THR A 161 -12.12 7.79 -22.15
CA THR A 161 -11.38 7.30 -23.32
C THR A 161 -10.12 6.51 -22.99
N ASN A 162 -9.52 6.66 -21.81
CA ASN A 162 -8.36 5.89 -21.37
C ASN A 162 -8.37 5.72 -19.85
N THR A 163 -8.07 4.51 -19.39
CA THR A 163 -7.72 4.26 -17.98
C THR A 163 -6.32 3.70 -17.93
N ASN A 164 -5.45 4.37 -17.19
CA ASN A 164 -4.08 3.93 -17.02
C ASN A 164 -3.98 3.24 -15.65
N LEU A 165 -3.84 1.91 -15.65
CA LEU A 165 -3.23 1.24 -14.50
C LEU A 165 -1.74 1.52 -14.60
N ARG A 166 -1.25 2.36 -13.71
CA ARG A 166 0.18 2.69 -13.61
C ARG A 166 0.76 1.88 -12.48
N ILE A 167 1.76 1.06 -12.81
CA ILE A 167 2.64 0.42 -11.85
C ILE A 167 3.95 1.20 -12.00
N ASP A 168 4.12 2.21 -11.17
CA ASP A 168 5.39 2.92 -11.00
C ASP A 168 6.31 1.96 -10.26
N ALA A 169 7.18 1.28 -11.01
CA ALA A 169 8.01 0.22 -10.49
C ALA A 169 9.38 0.74 -10.00
N ASP A 170 9.70 2.03 -10.21
CA ASP A 170 10.91 2.66 -9.68
C ASP A 170 10.66 3.57 -8.47
N GLY A 171 9.40 3.76 -8.08
CA GLY A 171 8.99 4.48 -6.88
C GLY A 171 9.26 5.98 -6.97
N SER A 172 9.50 6.51 -8.18
CA SER A 172 9.92 7.90 -8.37
C SER A 172 8.78 8.90 -8.26
N GLY A 173 7.53 8.47 -8.42
CA GLY A 173 6.35 9.34 -8.42
C GLY A 173 6.25 10.27 -9.63
N GLU A 174 7.22 10.21 -10.55
CA GLU A 174 7.27 11.00 -11.78
C GLU A 174 7.33 10.09 -13.01
N LEU A 175 6.73 10.51 -14.12
CA LEU A 175 6.82 9.78 -15.38
C LEU A 175 8.25 9.86 -15.93
N ALA A 176 9.12 8.91 -15.56
CA ALA A 176 10.47 8.85 -16.08
C ALA A 176 10.43 8.70 -17.62
N PRO A 177 11.22 9.49 -18.39
CA PRO A 177 11.19 9.44 -19.86
C PRO A 177 11.68 8.14 -20.49
N ALA A 178 12.11 7.14 -19.70
CA ALA A 178 12.61 5.89 -20.24
C ALA A 178 12.56 4.76 -19.19
N ALA A 179 11.70 3.77 -19.48
CA ALA A 179 11.88 2.34 -19.17
C ALA A 179 11.75 1.82 -17.73
N ALA A 180 11.26 2.60 -16.76
CA ALA A 180 11.14 2.12 -15.39
C ALA A 180 9.70 1.81 -14.94
N ASP A 181 8.70 2.55 -15.44
CA ASP A 181 7.29 2.32 -15.09
C ASP A 181 6.60 1.30 -16.00
N ALA A 182 5.97 0.30 -15.38
CA ALA A 182 5.06 -0.60 -16.06
C ALA A 182 3.69 0.10 -16.25
N ARG A 183 3.51 0.68 -17.43
CA ARG A 183 2.19 1.12 -17.89
C ARG A 183 1.44 -0.04 -18.51
N VAL A 184 0.35 -0.47 -17.87
CA VAL A 184 -0.64 -1.33 -18.52
C VAL A 184 -1.64 -0.40 -19.22
N THR A 185 -1.34 -0.10 -20.48
CA THR A 185 -2.29 0.60 -21.37
C THR A 185 -3.18 -0.44 -22.02
N PHE A 186 -4.48 -0.40 -21.73
CA PHE A 186 -5.46 -1.18 -22.47
C PHE A 186 -5.73 -0.51 -23.82
N GLU A 187 -4.85 -0.72 -24.80
CA GLU A 187 -5.05 -0.24 -26.17
C GLU A 187 -6.13 -1.06 -26.89
N GLY A 188 -7.08 -0.39 -27.54
CA GLY A 188 -8.12 -1.03 -28.35
C GLY A 188 -9.41 -1.40 -27.63
N VAL A 189 -9.65 -0.94 -26.40
CA VAL A 189 -11.00 -1.05 -25.79
C VAL A 189 -11.89 0.06 -26.35
N ASP A 190 -12.37 -0.14 -27.58
CA ASP A 190 -13.42 0.68 -28.17
C ASP A 190 -14.77 0.30 -27.56
N LEU A 191 -15.18 0.99 -26.49
CA LEU A 191 -16.55 0.90 -25.96
C LEU A 191 -17.57 1.69 -26.79
N THR A 192 -17.14 2.33 -27.88
CA THR A 192 -18.01 3.03 -28.83
C THR A 192 -18.36 2.19 -30.06
N GLY A 193 -17.92 0.92 -30.12
CA GLY A 193 -18.36 -0.11 -31.07
C GLY A 193 -19.83 -0.48 -30.89
N GLY A 194 -20.73 0.48 -31.07
CA GLY A 194 -22.16 0.26 -31.14
C GLY A 194 -22.51 -0.53 -32.40
N LEU A 195 -23.09 -1.72 -32.22
CA LEU A 195 -23.87 -2.53 -33.18
C LEU A 195 -23.29 -2.84 -34.59
N GLY A 196 -22.16 -2.25 -35.00
CA GLY A 196 -21.62 -2.35 -36.35
C GLY A 196 -21.09 -3.74 -36.71
N ASP A 197 -20.48 -4.43 -35.74
CA ASP A 197 -19.91 -5.77 -35.95
C ASP A 197 -20.97 -6.88 -35.96
N GLN A 198 -22.18 -6.62 -35.45
CA GLN A 198 -23.26 -7.59 -35.47
C GLN A 198 -23.89 -7.75 -36.86
N ALA A 199 -23.89 -6.70 -37.68
CA ALA A 199 -24.40 -6.76 -39.05
C ALA A 199 -23.54 -7.67 -39.94
N ALA A 200 -22.21 -7.56 -39.83
CA ALA A 200 -21.29 -8.44 -40.56
C ALA A 200 -21.41 -9.91 -40.13
N ILE A 201 -21.68 -10.17 -38.86
CA ILE A 201 -21.93 -11.52 -38.33
C ILE A 201 -23.27 -12.06 -38.84
N ILE A 202 -24.33 -11.25 -38.87
CA ILE A 202 -25.64 -11.65 -39.41
C ILE A 202 -25.55 -11.95 -40.91
N ASP A 203 -24.87 -11.09 -41.69
CA ASP A 203 -24.66 -11.30 -43.12
C ASP A 203 -23.84 -12.57 -43.41
N GLN A 204 -22.81 -12.83 -42.62
CA GLN A 204 -21.99 -14.04 -42.73
C GLN A 204 -22.80 -15.30 -42.37
N LEU A 205 -23.65 -15.26 -41.33
CA LEU A 205 -24.50 -16.39 -40.94
C LEU A 205 -25.59 -16.70 -41.98
N ILE A 206 -26.08 -15.68 -42.71
CA ILE A 206 -26.99 -15.86 -43.85
C ILE A 206 -26.22 -16.47 -45.04
N ALA A 207 -25.03 -15.95 -45.35
CA ALA A 207 -24.19 -16.45 -46.44
C ALA A 207 -23.76 -17.92 -46.24
N ASP A 208 -23.49 -18.30 -45.00
CA ASP A 208 -23.13 -19.67 -44.62
C ASP A 208 -24.36 -20.59 -44.45
N GLY A 209 -25.56 -20.08 -44.69
CA GLY A 209 -26.82 -20.81 -44.58
C GLY A 209 -27.19 -21.24 -43.16
N GLN A 210 -26.52 -20.66 -42.16
CA GLN A 210 -26.71 -20.96 -40.74
C GLN A 210 -27.85 -20.17 -40.12
N LEU A 211 -28.33 -19.12 -40.80
CA LEU A 211 -29.46 -18.30 -40.39
C LEU A 211 -30.43 -18.11 -41.56
N ASN A 212 -31.67 -18.57 -41.41
CA ASN A 212 -32.73 -18.40 -42.41
C ASN A 212 -33.71 -17.31 -41.95
N VAL A 213 -33.58 -16.12 -42.50
CA VAL A 213 -34.48 -14.99 -42.21
C VAL A 213 -35.68 -15.08 -43.15
N ALA A 214 -36.80 -15.59 -42.63
CA ALA A 214 -38.08 -15.50 -43.33
C ALA A 214 -38.53 -14.03 -43.35
N HIS A 215 -38.90 -13.54 -44.53
CA HIS A 215 -39.45 -12.21 -44.72
C HIS A 215 -40.83 -12.05 -44.09
#